data_AF-A0A970DKJ0-F1
#
_entry.id   AF-A0A970DKJ0-F1
#
_cell.length_a   1.000
_cell.length_b   1.000
_cell.length_c   1.000
_cell.angle_alpha   90.00
_cell.angle_beta   90.00
_cell.angle_gamma   90.00
#
_symmetry.space_group_name_H-M   'P 1'
#
loop_
_entity.id
_entity.type
_entity.pdbx_description
1 polymer ?
#
loop_
_entity_poly.entity_id
_entity_poly.type
_entity_poly.pdbx_seq_one_letter_code
_entity_poly.pdbx_strand_id
1 'polypeptide(L)' 'VIFNYDMKPGYAGVENPLYRREEGVWLVMGDAAETLKDILNKW' A
#
# COMPACT_ATOMS: atom_id res chain seq x y z
N VAL A 1 5.81 -3.89 4.34
CA VAL A 1 4.64 -2.97 4.37
C VAL A 1 4.63 -2.21 3.06
N ILE A 2 3.49 -2.09 2.40
CA ILE A 2 3.29 -1.36 1.15
C ILE A 2 2.24 -0.30 1.42
N PHE A 3 2.53 0.95 1.04
CA PHE A 3 1.55 2.04 1.05
C PHE A 3 1.15 2.31 -0.39
N ASN A 4 -0.15 2.30 -0.67
CA ASN A 4 -0.62 2.67 -1.99
C ASN A 4 -2.04 3.24 -1.96
N TYR A 5 -2.36 4.07 -2.95
CA TYR A 5 -3.67 4.71 -3.03
C TYR A 5 -4.76 3.76 -3.55
N ASP A 6 -4.46 3.00 -4.60
CA ASP A 6 -5.35 2.00 -5.18
C ASP A 6 -4.59 0.71 -5.56
N MET A 7 -5.25 -0.26 -6.18
CA MET A 7 -4.62 -1.51 -6.66
C MET A 7 -4.37 -1.51 -8.16
N LYS A 8 -4.46 -0.34 -8.81
CA LYS A 8 -4.29 -0.26 -10.26
C LYS A 8 -2.82 -0.43 -10.63
N PRO A 9 -2.54 -0.86 -11.86
CA PRO A 9 -1.19 -0.86 -12.39
C PRO A 9 -0.52 0.51 -12.30
N GLY A 10 0.77 0.50 -11.98
CA GLY A 10 1.61 1.69 -12.06
C GLY A 10 2.00 2.00 -13.51
N TYR A 11 3.08 2.77 -13.68
CA TYR A 11 3.57 3.21 -14.99
C TYR A 11 3.77 2.07 -16.00
N ALA A 12 4.26 0.91 -15.54
CA ALA A 12 4.51 -0.26 -16.40
C ALA A 12 3.22 -0.92 -16.93
N GLY A 13 2.03 -0.54 -16.45
CA GLY A 13 0.76 -1.08 -16.95
C GLY A 13 0.47 -2.53 -16.56
N VAL A 14 1.28 -3.12 -15.66
CA VAL A 14 1.11 -4.49 -15.15
C VAL A 14 0.59 -4.51 -13.71
N GLU A 15 -0.21 -5.52 -13.41
CA GLU A 15 -0.69 -5.77 -12.04
C GLU A 15 0.46 -6.16 -11.10
N ASN A 16 0.40 -5.70 -9.85
CA ASN A 16 1.35 -6.11 -8.82
C ASN A 16 0.82 -7.35 -8.06
N PRO A 17 1.45 -8.53 -8.21
CA PRO A 17 0.99 -9.76 -7.56
C PRO A 17 1.06 -9.69 -6.02
N LEU A 18 1.82 -8.75 -5.45
CA LEU A 18 1.91 -8.58 -4.00
C LEU A 18 0.60 -8.11 -3.37
N TYR A 19 -0.31 -7.49 -4.12
CA TYR A 19 -1.61 -7.04 -3.58
C TYR A 19 -2.56 -8.19 -3.24
N ARG A 20 -2.33 -9.39 -3.78
CA ARG A 20 -3.15 -10.58 -3.52
C ARG A 20 -2.52 -11.54 -2.51
N ARG A 21 -1.35 -11.20 -1.97
CA ARG A 21 -0.65 -12.08 -1.04
C ARG A 21 -1.30 -12.00 0.35
N GLU A 22 -1.70 -13.14 0.89
CA GLU A 22 -2.40 -13.23 2.18
C GLU A 22 -1.47 -13.01 3.38
N GLU A 23 -0.18 -13.36 3.25
CA GLU A 23 0.78 -13.31 4.36
C GLU A 23 2.11 -12.64 3.99
N GLY A 24 2.83 -12.14 5.00
CA GLY A 24 4.15 -11.52 4.82
C GLY A 24 4.16 -10.17 4.12
N VAL A 25 3.00 -9.64 3.74
CA VAL A 25 2.81 -8.31 3.17
C VAL A 25 1.69 -7.61 3.93
N TRP A 26 2.01 -6.47 4.53
CA TRP A 26 1.00 -5.56 5.04
C TRP A 26 0.74 -4.49 3.99
N LEU A 27 -0.49 -4.43 3.46
CA LEU A 27 -0.94 -3.39 2.53
C LEU A 27 -1.72 -2.32 3.28
N VAL A 28 -1.29 -1.06 3.13
CA VAL A 28 -1.94 0.12 3.71
C VAL A 28 -2.49 0.94 2.56
N MET A 29 -3.82 1.05 2.52
CA MET A 29 -4.54 1.75 1.45
C MET A 29 -4.83 3.20 1.84
N GLY A 30 -4.59 4.15 0.93
CA GLY A 30 -4.91 5.56 1.11
C GLY A 30 -3.81 6.50 0.62
N ASP A 31 -3.99 7.81 0.87
CA ASP A 31 -2.93 8.78 0.60
C ASP A 31 -1.69 8.48 1.46
N ALA A 32 -0.51 8.49 0.85
CA ALA A 32 0.72 8.07 1.51
C ALA A 32 1.13 9.03 2.63
N ALA A 33 0.90 10.34 2.49
CA ALA A 33 1.27 11.32 3.51
C ALA A 33 0.34 11.20 4.73
N GLU A 34 -0.97 11.04 4.49
CA GLU A 34 -1.96 10.86 5.56
C GLU A 34 -1.74 9.54 6.31
N THR A 35 -1.66 8.42 5.59
CA THR A 35 -1.53 7.09 6.20
C THR A 35 -0.20 6.89 6.93
N LEU A 36 0.90 7.46 6.42
CA LEU A 36 2.18 7.43 7.12
C LEU A 36 2.12 8.24 8.41
N LYS A 37 1.55 9.45 8.36
CA LYS A 37 1.36 10.31 9.54
C LYS A 37 0.52 9.61 10.61
N ASP A 38 -0.57 8.97 10.22
CA ASP A 38 -1.45 8.24 11.14
C ASP A 38 -0.73 7.08 11.83
N ILE A 39 0.09 6.35 11.09
CA ILE A 39 0.88 5.25 11.68
C ILE A 39 1.92 5.79 12.63
N LEU A 40 2.68 6.83 12.26
CA LEU A 40 3.70 7.40 13.14
C LEU A 40 3.12 7.99 14.44
N ASN A 41 1.90 8.52 14.40
CA ASN A 41 1.22 9.08 15.58
C ASN A 41 0.55 8.03 16.48
N LYS A 42 0.39 6.78 16.01
CA LYS A 42 -0.18 5.68 16.80
C LYS A 42 0.86 4.96 17.66
N TRP A 43 2.13 5.35 17.56
CA TRP A 43 3.26 4.77 18.28
C TRP A 43 3.75 5.70 19.39
#